data_AF-A0A1I0HG95-F1
#
_entry.id   AF-A0A1I0HG95-F1
#
_cell.length_a   1.000
_cell.length_b   1.000
_cell.length_c   1.000
_cell.angle_alpha   90.00
_cell.angle_beta   90.00
_cell.angle_gamma   90.00
#
_symmetry.space_group_name_H-M   'P 1'
#
loop_
_entity.id
_entity.type
_entity.pdbx_description
1 polymer ?
#
loop_
_entity_poly.entity_id
_entity_poly.type
_entity_poly.pdbx_seq_one_letter_code
_entity_poly.pdbx_strand_id
1 'polypeptide(L)' 'RSIDAWTPNPVLTEEGLDRLQDVMTEAGELSERVPYDAIVVTEFAEAAMATIQ' A
#
# COMPACT_ATOMS: atom_id res chain seq x y z
N ARG A 1 -18.33 -1.89 12.79
CA ARG A 1 -17.89 -2.42 11.48
C ARG A 1 -16.43 -1.98 11.32
N SER A 2 -15.47 -2.89 11.20
CA SER A 2 -14.13 -2.51 10.74
C SER A 2 -14.27 -2.15 9.27
N ILE A 3 -13.72 -1.00 8.88
CA ILE A 3 -13.73 -0.52 7.50
C ILE A 3 -12.46 -0.96 6.75
N ASP A 4 -11.73 -1.95 7.28
CA ASP A 4 -10.42 -2.42 6.82
C ASP A 4 -9.43 -1.29 6.49
N ALA A 5 -9.62 -0.13 7.13
CA ALA A 5 -8.82 1.07 6.93
C ALA A 5 -7.45 0.96 7.61
N TRP A 6 -7.21 -0.10 8.39
CA TRP A 6 -5.92 -0.36 9.02
C TRP A 6 -5.31 -1.62 8.44
N THR A 7 -4.14 -1.47 7.82
CA THR A 7 -3.38 -2.63 7.33
C THR A 7 -2.87 -3.46 8.52
N PRO A 8 -3.11 -4.78 8.57
CA PRO A 8 -2.68 -5.62 9.67
C PRO A 8 -1.17 -5.87 9.68
N ASN A 9 -0.48 -5.57 8.58
CA ASN A 9 0.95 -5.76 8.42
C ASN A 9 1.55 -4.65 7.51
N PRO A 10 2.88 -4.47 7.50
CA PRO A 10 3.53 -3.41 6.75
C PRO A 10 3.75 -3.73 5.26
N VAL A 11 3.32 -4.91 4.78
CA VAL A 11 3.47 -5.29 3.38
C VAL A 11 2.40 -4.56 2.57
N LEU A 12 2.81 -3.51 1.86
CA LEU A 12 1.93 -2.80 0.93
C LEU A 12 1.68 -3.71 -0.28
N THR A 13 0.42 -4.02 -0.58
CA THR A 13 0.03 -4.82 -1.74
C THR A 13 -0.29 -3.93 -2.94
N GLU A 14 -0.32 -4.51 -4.14
CA GLU A 14 -0.75 -3.80 -5.36
C GLU A 14 -2.16 -3.23 -5.21
N GLU A 15 -3.11 -4.03 -4.73
CA GLU A 15 -4.48 -3.58 -4.44
C GLU A 15 -4.51 -2.45 -3.39
N GLY A 16 -3.64 -2.52 -2.38
CA GLY A 16 -3.52 -1.47 -1.36
C GLY A 16 -3.02 -0.15 -1.96
N LEU A 17 -2.04 -0.21 -2.85
CA LEU A 17 -1.56 0.95 -3.58
C LEU A 17 -2.64 1.51 -4.52
N ASP A 18 -3.35 0.66 -5.26
CA ASP A 18 -4.42 1.09 -6.16
C ASP A 18 -5.50 1.87 -5.43
N ARG A 19 -5.96 1.36 -4.28
CA ARG A 19 -6.94 2.07 -3.43
C ARG A 19 -6.41 3.41 -2.92
N LEU A 20 -5.13 3.48 -2.55
CA LEU A 20 -4.51 4.74 -2.14
C LEU A 20 -4.49 5.75 -3.29
N GLN A 21 -4.12 5.30 -4.49
CA GLN A 21 -4.11 6.13 -5.69
C GLN A 21 -5.50 6.62 -6.07
N ASP A 22 -6.54 5.79 -5.88
CA ASP A 22 -7.94 6.20 -6.05
C ASP A 22 -8.28 7.38 -5.15
N VAL A 23 -8.01 7.26 -3.84
CA VAL A 23 -8.27 8.32 -2.85
C VAL A 23 -7.51 9.60 -3.19
N MET A 24 -6.23 9.49 -3.57
CA MET A 24 -5.43 10.67 -3.93
C MET A 24 -5.91 11.33 -5.23
N THR A 25 -6.38 10.54 -6.20
CA THR A 25 -6.95 11.06 -7.46
C THR A 25 -8.28 11.76 -7.20
N GLU A 26 -9.17 11.16 -6.40
CA GLU A 26 -10.45 11.74 -6.00
C GLU A 26 -10.27 13.03 -5.20
N ALA A 27 -9.23 13.11 -4.37
CA ALA A 27 -8.86 14.32 -3.64
C ALA A 27 -8.23 15.41 -4.52
N GLY A 28 -7.84 15.09 -5.76
CA GLY A 28 -7.14 16.00 -6.67
C GLY A 28 -5.64 16.15 -6.40
N GLU A 29 -5.06 15.29 -5.55
CA GLU A 29 -3.66 15.31 -5.14
C GLU A 29 -2.75 14.45 -6.05
N LEU A 30 -3.33 13.56 -6.86
CA LEU A 30 -2.60 12.72 -7.81
C LEU A 30 -3.07 13.00 -9.25
N SER A 31 -2.15 13.46 -10.11
CA SER A 31 -2.45 13.75 -11.51
C SER A 31 -2.37 12.52 -12.43
N GLU A 32 -1.55 11.53 -12.07
CA GLU A 32 -1.32 10.31 -12.86
C GLU A 32 -0.98 9.13 -11.93
N ARG A 33 -1.47 7.94 -12.28
CA ARG A 33 -1.15 6.71 -11.55
C ARG A 33 0.27 6.22 -11.84
N VAL A 34 0.87 5.59 -10.85
CA VAL A 34 2.22 5.03 -10.90
C VAL A 34 2.14 3.50 -10.84
N PRO A 35 2.92 2.77 -11.66
CA PRO A 35 3.02 1.32 -11.55
C PRO A 35 3.56 0.90 -10.19
N TYR A 36 3.00 -0.17 -9.62
CA TYR A 36 3.41 -0.69 -8.31
C TYR A 36 4.91 -0.97 -8.22
N ASP A 37 5.46 -1.72 -9.18
CA ASP A 37 6.87 -2.11 -9.22
C ASP A 37 7.84 -0.93 -9.40
N ALA A 38 7.35 0.25 -9.78
CA ALA A 38 8.19 1.42 -9.95
C ALA A 38 8.54 2.10 -8.61
N ILE A 39 7.73 1.90 -7.56
CA ILE A 39 7.86 2.62 -6.29
C ILE A 39 7.75 1.76 -5.03
N VAL A 40 7.29 0.51 -5.14
CA VAL A 40 7.11 -0.37 -3.97
C VAL A 40 8.25 -1.37 -3.85
N VAL A 41 8.81 -1.48 -2.64
CA VAL A 41 9.80 -2.50 -2.25
C VAL A 41 9.30 -3.20 -0.99
N THR A 42 8.91 -4.47 -1.11
CA THR A 42 8.34 -5.24 0.02
C THR A 42 9.37 -5.99 0.85
N GLU A 43 10.60 -6.13 0.35
CA GLU A 43 11.67 -6.96 0.96
C GLU A 43 11.88 -6.66 2.45
N PHE A 44 11.91 -5.37 2.83
CA PHE A 44 12.09 -4.96 4.22
C PHE A 44 10.88 -5.31 5.11
N ALA A 45 9.67 -5.14 4.57
CA ALA A 45 8.43 -5.43 5.27
C ALA A 45 8.29 -6.95 5.48
N GLU A 46 8.60 -7.73 4.45
CA GLU A 46 8.61 -9.20 4.51
C GLU A 46 9.66 -9.72 5.48
N ALA A 47 10.88 -9.18 5.44
CA ALA A 47 11.94 -9.55 6.38
C ALA A 47 11.53 -9.22 7.83
N ALA A 48 10.92 -8.06 8.09
CA ALA A 48 10.43 -7.71 9.42
C ALA A 48 9.35 -8.71 9.88
N MET A 49 8.37 -9.01 9.02
CA MET A 49 7.30 -9.96 9.35
C MET A 49 7.83 -11.37 9.64
N ALA A 50 8.88 -11.81 8.94
CA ALA A 50 9.52 -13.11 9.19
C ALA A 50 10.25 -13.19 10.55
N THR A 51 10.59 -12.05 11.16
CA THR A 51 11.28 -12.00 12.46
C THR A 51 10.34 -11.89 13.67
N ILE A 52 9.05 -11.64 13.44
CA ILE A 52 8.04 -11.57 14.50
C ILE A 52 7.57 -13.00 14.81
N GLN A 53 7.92 -13.51 16.00
CA GLN A 53 7.45 -14.79 16.54
C GLN A 53 6.12 -14.62 17.29
#